data_AF-R7UZ16-F1
#
_entry.id   AF-R7UZ16-F1
#
_cell.length_a   1.000
_cell.length_b   1.000
_cell.length_c   1.000
_cell.angle_alpha   90.00
_cell.angle_beta   90.00
_cell.angle_gamma   90.00
#
_symmetry.space_group_name_H-M   'P 1'
#
loop_
_entity.id
_entity.type
_entity.pdbx_description
1 polymer ?
#
loop_
_entity_poly.entity_id
_entity_poly.type
_entity_poly.pdbx_seq_one_letter_code
_entity_poly.pdbx_strand_id
1 'polypeptide(L)'
;MGDNVVFDPLLTYVASARNTSSVANLKAVILSKFTIEQIKTARVSLWDAADSSALREMRERRVGVTRTAKEAVAEDIIEAFLKLESNEREMPIIAVRLSRVTPTQETRASPSQGPPRGSTRPDERKDPLSHLAVHLSY
;
A
#
# COMPACT_ATOMS: atom_id res chain seq x y z
N MET A 1 -5.06 -12.18 28.30
CA MET A 1 -5.66 -12.45 26.98
C MET A 1 -4.89 -11.62 25.99
N GLY A 2 -4.09 -12.25 25.13
CA GLY A 2 -3.29 -11.52 24.14
C GLY A 2 -4.21 -11.01 23.04
N ASP A 3 -3.99 -9.78 22.59
CA ASP A 3 -4.67 -9.26 21.42
C ASP A 3 -4.38 -10.19 20.24
N ASN A 4 -5.42 -10.81 19.66
CA ASN A 4 -5.29 -11.70 18.52
C ASN A 4 -5.03 -10.86 17.26
N VAL A 5 -3.77 -10.47 17.08
CA VAL A 5 -3.33 -9.66 15.95
C VAL A 5 -3.21 -10.53 14.70
N VAL A 6 -3.97 -10.18 13.66
CA VAL A 6 -3.94 -10.89 12.37
C VAL A 6 -3.11 -10.12 11.35
N PHE A 7 -2.17 -10.83 10.72
CA PHE A 7 -1.35 -10.30 9.63
C PHE A 7 -1.69 -11.04 8.33
N ASP A 8 -2.71 -10.54 7.63
CA ASP A 8 -3.15 -11.10 6.35
C ASP A 8 -3.43 -9.97 5.34
N PRO A 9 -2.84 -10.01 4.13
CA PRO A 9 -3.04 -8.96 3.11
C PRO A 9 -4.49 -8.81 2.64
N LEU A 10 -5.24 -9.91 2.56
CA LEU A 10 -6.65 -9.89 2.16
C LEU A 10 -7.51 -9.28 3.28
N LEU A 11 -7.32 -9.70 4.53
CA LEU A 11 -8.05 -9.12 5.67
C LEU A 11 -7.71 -7.64 5.86
N THR A 12 -6.45 -7.24 5.62
CA THR A 12 -6.03 -5.83 5.63
C THR A 12 -6.76 -5.01 4.56
N TYR A 13 -6.84 -5.53 3.34
CA TYR A 13 -7.57 -4.89 2.26
C TYR A 13 -9.07 -4.75 2.60
N VAL A 14 -9.72 -5.81 3.06
CA VAL A 14 -11.15 -5.75 3.42
C VAL A 14 -11.38 -4.79 4.58
N ALA A 15 -10.53 -4.82 5.62
CA ALA A 15 -10.63 -3.92 6.76
C ALA A 15 -10.52 -2.44 6.37
N SER A 16 -9.65 -2.10 5.42
CA SER A 16 -9.46 -0.72 4.94
C SER A 16 -10.53 -0.27 3.94
N ALA A 17 -11.05 -1.19 3.11
CA ALA A 17 -11.97 -0.85 2.02
C ALA A 17 -13.46 -1.01 2.38
N ARG A 18 -13.80 -1.70 3.48
CA ARG A 18 -15.21 -2.00 3.85
C ARG A 18 -16.11 -0.77 4.02
N ASN A 19 -15.56 0.35 4.49
CA ASN A 19 -16.31 1.60 4.68
C ASN A 19 -16.44 2.46 3.42
N THR A 20 -15.70 2.14 2.35
CA THR A 20 -15.57 2.99 1.16
C THR A 20 -15.92 2.27 -0.14
N SER A 21 -16.02 0.94 -0.12
CA SER A 21 -16.34 0.10 -1.28
C SER A 21 -17.63 -0.69 -1.07
N SER A 22 -18.41 -0.87 -2.14
CA SER A 22 -19.56 -1.77 -2.12
C SER A 22 -19.13 -3.23 -1.96
N VAL A 23 -20.02 -4.07 -1.39
CA VAL A 23 -19.81 -5.52 -1.27
C VAL A 23 -19.49 -6.17 -2.63
N ALA A 24 -20.17 -5.73 -3.70
CA ALA A 24 -19.92 -6.21 -5.06
C ALA A 24 -18.50 -5.86 -5.54
N ASN A 25 -18.01 -4.65 -5.26
CA ASN A 25 -16.67 -4.24 -5.62
C ASN A 25 -15.60 -4.99 -4.81
N LEU A 26 -15.81 -5.15 -3.51
CA LEU A 26 -14.94 -5.96 -2.66
C LEU A 26 -14.85 -7.39 -3.21
N LYS A 27 -15.99 -8.03 -3.49
CA LYS A 27 -16.02 -9.38 -4.07
C LYS A 27 -15.23 -9.45 -5.38
N ALA A 28 -15.45 -8.51 -6.30
CA ALA A 28 -14.72 -8.47 -7.57
C ALA A 28 -13.20 -8.35 -7.41
N VAL A 29 -12.74 -7.50 -6.48
CA VAL A 29 -11.32 -7.34 -6.20
C VAL A 29 -10.73 -8.59 -5.54
N ILE A 30 -11.43 -9.18 -4.56
CA ILE A 30 -10.97 -10.40 -3.89
C ILE A 30 -10.79 -11.54 -4.91
N LEU A 31 -11.78 -11.74 -5.77
CA LEU A 31 -11.76 -12.80 -6.77
C LEU A 31 -10.71 -12.59 -7.86
N SER A 32 -10.37 -11.35 -8.19
CA SER A 32 -9.38 -11.02 -9.23
C SER A 32 -7.94 -10.98 -8.71
N LYS A 33 -7.71 -10.55 -7.46
CA LYS A 33 -6.37 -10.31 -6.92
C LYS A 33 -5.82 -11.43 -6.05
N PHE A 34 -6.67 -12.28 -5.49
CA PHE A 34 -6.25 -13.32 -4.54
C PHE A 34 -6.51 -14.71 -5.09
N THR A 35 -5.63 -15.66 -4.78
CA THR A 35 -5.81 -17.08 -5.10
C THR A 35 -6.83 -17.69 -4.14
N ILE A 36 -7.41 -18.84 -4.53
CA ILE A 36 -8.34 -19.56 -3.64
C ILE A 36 -7.69 -19.94 -2.31
N GLU A 37 -6.41 -20.32 -2.31
CA GLU A 37 -5.68 -20.67 -1.08
C GLU A 37 -5.46 -19.46 -0.18
N GLN A 38 -5.11 -18.29 -0.73
CA GLN A 38 -5.04 -17.05 0.04
C GLN A 38 -6.38 -16.69 0.69
N ILE A 39 -7.48 -16.85 -0.05
CA ILE A 39 -8.83 -16.57 0.47
C ILE A 39 -9.20 -17.56 1.59
N LYS A 40 -8.87 -18.85 1.44
CA LYS A 40 -9.08 -19.85 2.51
C LYS A 40 -8.24 -19.55 3.75
N THR A 41 -6.96 -19.23 3.58
CA THR A 41 -6.07 -18.88 4.70
C THR A 41 -6.59 -17.68 5.46
N ALA A 42 -6.96 -16.60 4.76
CA ALA A 42 -7.54 -15.41 5.37
C ALA A 42 -8.82 -15.72 6.18
N ARG A 43 -9.70 -16.59 5.65
CA ARG A 43 -10.89 -17.03 6.38
C ARG A 43 -10.53 -17.77 7.66
N VAL A 44 -9.60 -18.72 7.61
CA VAL A 44 -9.17 -19.45 8.83
C VAL A 44 -8.59 -18.46 9.85
N SER A 45 -7.68 -17.59 9.43
CA SER A 45 -7.08 -16.59 10.32
C SER A 45 -8.10 -15.64 10.94
N LEU A 46 -9.13 -15.23 10.19
CA LEU A 46 -10.20 -14.39 10.72
C LEU A 46 -11.02 -15.12 11.79
N TRP A 47 -11.38 -16.39 11.54
CA TRP A 47 -12.15 -17.20 12.48
C TRP A 47 -11.37 -17.60 13.74
N ASP A 48 -10.06 -17.79 13.64
CA ASP A 48 -9.22 -18.13 14.79
C ASP A 48 -8.97 -16.90 15.68
N ALA A 49 -8.96 -15.70 15.10
CA ALA A 49 -8.64 -14.47 15.81
C ALA A 49 -9.86 -13.78 16.44
N ALA A 50 -11.03 -13.89 15.80
CA ALA A 50 -12.25 -13.27 16.29
C ALA A 50 -12.94 -14.18 17.31
N ASP A 51 -12.97 -13.73 18.57
CA ASP A 51 -13.80 -14.34 19.62
C ASP A 51 -15.25 -13.87 19.48
N SER A 52 -15.90 -14.30 18.39
CA SER A 52 -17.23 -13.83 17.98
C SER A 52 -18.22 -14.98 17.86
N SER A 53 -19.28 -14.91 18.68
CA SER A 53 -20.43 -15.81 18.58
C SER A 53 -21.10 -15.74 17.19
N ALA A 54 -21.10 -14.57 16.57
CA ALA A 54 -21.70 -14.33 15.26
C ALA A 54 -20.97 -15.07 14.11
N LEU A 55 -19.65 -15.22 14.22
CA LEU A 55 -18.84 -16.00 13.27
C LEU A 55 -18.98 -17.51 13.48
N ARG A 56 -19.18 -17.93 14.73
CA ARG A 56 -19.46 -19.33 15.06
C ARG A 56 -20.77 -19.79 14.42
N GLU A 57 -21.83 -19.00 14.54
CA GLU A 57 -23.11 -19.28 13.88
C GLU A 57 -23.01 -19.33 12.35
N MET A 58 -22.18 -18.47 11.75
CA MET A 58 -21.95 -18.50 10.29
C MET A 58 -21.28 -19.79 9.84
N ARG A 59 -20.33 -20.30 10.64
CA ARG A 59 -19.65 -21.58 10.36
C ARG A 59 -20.66 -22.73 10.38
N GLU A 60 -21.56 -22.75 11.35
CA GLU A 60 -22.56 -23.82 11.52
C GLU A 60 -23.64 -23.80 10.43
N ARG A 61 -24.05 -22.62 9.95
CA ARG A 61 -25.08 -22.48 8.89
C ARG A 61 -24.64 -22.95 7.50
N ARG A 62 -23.34 -23.07 7.22
CA ARG A 62 -22.82 -23.31 5.85
C ARG A 62 -22.40 -24.74 5.56
N VAL A 63 -22.73 -25.70 6.43
CA VAL A 63 -22.62 -27.14 6.12
C VAL A 63 -23.65 -27.49 5.04
N GLY A 64 -23.31 -27.32 3.75
CA GLY A 64 -24.15 -27.77 2.64
C GLY A 64 -24.20 -26.95 1.33
N VAL A 65 -23.36 -25.94 1.10
CA VAL A 65 -23.51 -25.03 -0.06
C VAL A 65 -22.59 -25.40 -1.25
N THR A 66 -23.19 -25.62 -2.42
CA THR A 66 -22.57 -25.95 -3.73
C THR A 66 -22.21 -24.71 -4.57
N ARG A 67 -21.43 -23.77 -4.02
CA ARG A 67 -20.85 -22.67 -4.81
C ARG A 67 -19.44 -23.02 -5.31
N THR A 68 -18.94 -22.30 -6.32
CA THR A 68 -17.50 -22.34 -6.62
C THR A 68 -16.75 -21.96 -5.35
N ALA A 69 -15.88 -22.85 -4.87
CA ALA A 69 -15.30 -22.75 -3.54
C ALA A 69 -14.59 -21.40 -3.29
N LYS A 70 -14.13 -20.72 -4.34
CA LYS A 70 -13.51 -19.39 -4.24
C LYS A 70 -14.51 -18.27 -3.89
N GLU A 71 -15.68 -18.23 -4.53
CA GLU A 71 -16.67 -17.18 -4.30
C GLU A 71 -17.35 -17.29 -2.95
N ALA A 72 -17.70 -18.52 -2.54
CA ALA A 72 -18.30 -18.76 -1.24
C ALA A 72 -17.41 -18.26 -0.10
N VAL A 73 -16.11 -18.59 -0.15
CA VAL A 73 -15.15 -18.23 0.89
C VAL A 73 -14.87 -16.72 0.89
N ALA A 74 -14.87 -16.06 -0.28
CA ALA A 74 -14.74 -14.60 -0.35
C ALA A 74 -15.95 -13.88 0.26
N GLU A 75 -17.16 -14.37 0.00
CA GLU A 75 -18.38 -13.82 0.61
C GLU A 75 -18.44 -14.06 2.12
N ASP A 76 -17.97 -15.22 2.60
CA ASP A 76 -17.87 -15.50 4.04
C ASP A 76 -17.03 -14.43 4.76
N ILE A 77 -15.90 -14.03 4.17
CA ILE A 77 -15.03 -13.00 4.74
C ILE A 77 -15.77 -11.67 4.78
N ILE A 78 -16.39 -11.23 3.67
CA ILE A 78 -17.10 -9.93 3.65
C ILE A 78 -18.27 -9.93 4.65
N GLU A 79 -19.07 -10.99 4.69
CA GLU A 79 -20.18 -11.12 5.62
C GLU A 79 -19.70 -11.12 7.09
N ALA A 80 -18.57 -11.79 7.37
CA ALA A 80 -17.95 -11.77 8.68
C ALA A 80 -17.58 -10.34 9.13
N PHE A 81 -16.96 -9.55 8.24
CA PHE A 81 -16.65 -8.15 8.56
C PHE A 81 -17.91 -7.32 8.85
N LEU A 82 -18.98 -7.48 8.08
CA LEU A 82 -20.24 -6.76 8.31
C LEU A 82 -20.86 -7.11 9.68
N LYS A 83 -20.79 -8.40 10.08
CA LYS A 83 -21.27 -8.83 11.40
C LYS A 83 -20.40 -8.31 12.54
N LEU A 84 -19.08 -8.33 12.37
CA LEU A 84 -18.14 -7.83 13.36
C LEU A 84 -18.22 -6.30 13.53
N GLU A 85 -18.53 -5.56 12.48
CA GLU A 85 -18.80 -4.11 12.59
C GLU A 85 -20.00 -3.80 13.47
N SER A 86 -21.01 -4.68 13.49
CA SER A 86 -22.17 -4.51 14.38
C SER A 86 -21.82 -4.75 15.86
N ASN A 87 -20.63 -5.31 16.15
CA ASN A 87 -20.13 -5.60 17.50
C ASN A 87 -18.63 -5.29 17.59
N GLU A 88 -18.27 -4.01 17.66
CA GLU A 88 -16.86 -3.54 17.64
C GLU A 88 -15.94 -4.24 18.66
N ARG A 89 -16.48 -4.71 19.79
CA ARG A 89 -15.72 -5.46 20.82
C ARG A 89 -15.23 -6.84 20.36
N GLU A 90 -15.85 -7.40 19.33
CA GLU A 90 -15.51 -8.73 18.78
C GLU A 90 -14.61 -8.64 17.54
N MET A 91 -14.34 -7.43 17.02
CA MET A 91 -13.47 -7.22 15.86
C MET A 91 -12.01 -7.51 16.23
N PRO A 92 -11.33 -8.44 15.54
CA PRO A 92 -9.91 -8.71 15.78
C PRO A 92 -9.05 -7.53 15.33
N ILE A 93 -7.88 -7.37 15.96
CA ILE A 93 -6.90 -6.36 15.55
C ILE A 93 -6.23 -6.84 14.26
N ILE A 94 -6.50 -6.16 13.14
CA ILE A 94 -5.88 -6.47 11.86
C ILE A 94 -4.70 -5.52 11.66
N ALA A 95 -3.48 -6.09 11.66
CA ALA A 95 -2.26 -5.33 11.54
C ALA A 95 -1.72 -5.32 10.10
N VAL A 96 -1.34 -4.13 9.65
CA VAL A 96 -0.72 -3.90 8.34
C VAL A 96 0.79 -4.13 8.45
N ARG A 97 1.33 -5.14 7.77
CA ARG A 97 2.79 -5.22 7.56
C ARG A 97 3.19 -4.20 6.50
N LEU A 98 3.63 -3.02 6.94
CA LEU A 98 4.46 -2.14 6.11
C LEU A 98 5.85 -2.78 6.03
N SER A 99 6.15 -3.43 4.91
CA SER A 99 7.54 -3.70 4.54
C SER A 99 8.23 -2.35 4.49
N ARG A 100 9.16 -2.08 5.42
CA ARG A 100 9.98 -0.87 5.40
C ARG A 100 10.69 -0.82 4.05
N VAL A 101 10.20 -0.01 3.13
CA VAL A 101 11.01 0.46 2.01
C VAL A 101 12.04 1.35 2.68
N THR A 102 13.26 0.86 2.85
CA THR A 102 14.39 1.72 3.18
C THR A 102 14.40 2.82 2.14
N PRO A 103 14.32 4.11 2.52
CA PRO A 103 14.64 5.16 1.58
C PRO A 103 16.10 4.93 1.22
N THR A 104 16.36 4.44 0.02
CA THR A 104 17.69 4.58 -0.58
C THR A 104 17.96 6.08 -0.55
N GLN A 105 18.85 6.50 0.35
CA GLN A 105 19.35 7.86 0.29
C GLN A 105 19.92 8.03 -1.12
N GLU A 106 19.25 8.80 -1.95
CA GLU A 106 19.93 9.46 -3.05
C GLU A 106 21.04 10.27 -2.41
N THR A 107 22.27 9.76 -2.52
CA THR A 107 23.49 10.53 -2.31
C THR A 107 23.44 11.68 -3.31
N ARG A 108 22.81 12.77 -2.91
CA ARG A 108 22.72 14.01 -3.66
C ARG A 108 24.14 14.51 -3.87
N ALA A 109 24.47 14.75 -5.13
CA ALA A 109 25.77 15.20 -5.61
C ALA A 109 26.35 16.37 -4.79
N SER A 110 27.68 16.37 -4.71
CA SER A 110 28.56 17.33 -4.05
C SER A 110 28.11 18.80 -4.18
N PRO A 111 28.16 19.61 -3.10
CA PRO A 111 28.07 21.05 -3.24
C PRO A 111 29.38 21.60 -3.83
N SER A 112 29.23 22.26 -4.97
CA SER A 112 30.23 23.09 -5.66
C SER A 112 30.94 24.05 -4.70
N GLN A 113 32.26 23.96 -4.60
CA GLN A 113 33.10 25.03 -4.06
C GLN A 113 33.34 26.06 -5.18
N GLY A 114 32.77 27.25 -5.01
CA GLY A 114 33.07 28.40 -5.87
C GLY A 114 34.51 28.92 -5.65
N PRO A 115 35.08 29.65 -6.62
CA PRO A 115 36.45 30.17 -6.50
C PRO A 115 36.51 31.40 -5.58
N PRO A 116 37.61 31.63 -4.85
CA PRO A 116 37.74 32.80 -4.00
C PRO A 116 38.01 34.07 -4.83
N ARG A 117 37.26 35.13 -4.55
CA ARG A 117 37.50 36.50 -5.05
C ARG A 117 38.76 37.08 -4.39
N GLY A 118 39.76 37.41 -5.20
CA GLY A 118 40.90 38.28 -4.85
C GLY A 118 40.84 39.57 -5.67
N SER A 119 41.09 40.69 -5.00
CA SER A 119 40.75 42.07 -5.39
C SER A 119 41.89 42.82 -6.11
N THR A 120 41.50 43.64 -7.11
CA THR A 120 42.08 44.89 -7.68
C THR A 120 43.58 45.08 -7.95
N ARG A 121 43.90 45.45 -9.21
CA ARG A 121 44.64 46.68 -9.61
C ARG A 121 44.40 47.01 -11.11
N PRO A 122 44.20 48.29 -11.49
CA PRO A 122 43.99 48.72 -12.89
C PRO A 122 45.26 49.34 -13.52
N ASP A 123 45.13 49.72 -14.80
CA ASP A 123 46.11 50.38 -15.70
C ASP A 123 47.14 49.43 -16.34
N GLU A 124 47.42 49.42 -17.66
CA GLU A 124 47.53 50.52 -18.62
C GLU A 124 47.15 50.08 -20.06
N ARG A 125 46.92 51.08 -20.91
CA ARG A 125 46.44 51.04 -22.30
C ARG A 125 47.51 50.61 -23.34
N LYS A 126 47.01 50.13 -24.49
CA LYS A 126 47.51 50.21 -25.91
C LYS A 126 47.40 48.84 -26.60
N ASP A 127 46.95 48.67 -27.84
CA ASP A 127 46.58 49.58 -28.94
C ASP A 127 45.55 48.84 -29.85
N PRO A 128 44.79 49.56 -30.70
CA PRO A 128 43.66 49.04 -31.46
C PRO A 128 44.02 48.83 -32.94
N LEU A 129 44.20 47.58 -33.37
CA LEU A 129 44.29 47.17 -34.78
C LEU A 129 43.87 45.69 -34.83
N SER A 130 43.03 45.16 -35.70
CA SER A 130 42.35 45.69 -36.87
C SER A 130 41.45 44.55 -37.37
N HIS A 131 40.23 44.93 -37.75
CA HIS A 131 39.52 44.45 -38.94
C HIS A 131 39.01 42.99 -39.05
N LEU A 132 37.70 42.94 -39.30
CA LEU A 132 36.96 42.02 -40.20
C LEU A 132 36.78 40.57 -39.72
N ALA A 133 35.62 39.92 -39.87
CA ALA A 133 34.29 40.30 -40.33
C ALA A 133 33.31 39.26 -39.78
N VAL A 134 32.08 39.69 -39.53
CA VAL A 134 30.92 38.83 -39.33
C VAL A 134 30.61 38.11 -40.64
N HIS A 135 30.44 36.78 -40.64
CA HIS A 135 29.24 36.17 -41.23
C HIS A 135 28.98 34.70 -40.83
N LEU A 136 27.70 34.46 -40.57
CA LEU A 136 27.02 33.20 -40.30
C LEU A 136 26.89 32.26 -41.52
N SER A 137 26.76 30.95 -41.22
CA SER A 137 25.99 29.87 -41.89
C SER A 137 26.36 29.51 -43.34
N TYR A 138 26.44 28.26 -43.80
CA TYR A 138 25.77 26.99 -43.48
C TYR A 138 26.75 25.82 -43.64
#